data_AF-A0A3B0R3X2-F1
#
_entry.id   AF-A0A3B0R3X2-F1
#
_cell.length_a   1.000
_cell.length_b   1.000
_cell.length_c   1.000
_cell.angle_alpha   90.00
_cell.angle_beta   90.00
_cell.angle_gamma   90.00
#
_symmetry.space_group_name_H-M   'P 1'
#
loop_
_entity.id
_entity.type
_entity.pdbx_description
1 polymer ?
#
loop_
_entity_poly.entity_id
_entity_poly.type
_entity_poly.pdbx_seq_one_letter_code
_entity_poly.pdbx_strand_id
1 'polypeptide(L)'
;MSSRLQEGLNHQRADRYQQAADAFRDVLKTEPKNANAMHYLGLALWQITQQPDEALKLMRTSMKLSPDSAVKNHNIAAVYGSLGQIKKATSHYKKSIDLKPDYAEAYFNLSGVYRFEQNDPLIAQMQALYAGNELSDPDREFLTYALSKAMNDTKNYHEAFHFALEGARLKTPQYDTNDIKVALAETRKYLSKDALLAGREKGVTTDTPIFIIGMPRSGTTLVETILSRHKNVFAAGELPMIGSINAQMRDFAKTQLGFKGEANGFLPLMPEAHLKSAANTCLKMVADRANDQSFTRFTDKMPQNAFQLGLIALMFPDARIVHVRRHPLDTCVSCFFQRFRTGHQYSYQLDWLGQYYRHYAMTMDHWRKVLPLPMLEIKYEDLVQDPEQYSRKLIEFTGLDWSDDCLNPQDAERSVMTASRWQVRQPIYKSSLDRWKRYEPYLAPLIKSLGGWDWINQHQKT
;
A
#
# COMPACT_ATOMS: atom_id res chain seq x y z
N MET A 1 24.03 -17.93 -18.23
CA MET A 1 22.93 -18.24 -17.30
C MET A 1 22.07 -19.33 -17.93
N SER A 2 21.61 -20.33 -17.16
CA SER A 2 20.60 -21.28 -17.64
C SER A 2 19.34 -20.54 -18.14
N SER A 3 18.75 -20.99 -19.25
CA SER A 3 17.53 -20.39 -19.83
C SER A 3 16.40 -20.27 -18.78
N ARG A 4 16.26 -21.29 -17.93
CA ARG A 4 15.24 -21.33 -16.87
C ARG A 4 15.47 -20.31 -15.75
N LEU A 5 16.74 -19.99 -15.45
CA LEU A 5 17.07 -18.93 -14.47
C LEU A 5 16.61 -17.57 -15.00
N GLN A 6 16.84 -17.29 -16.29
CA GLN A 6 16.42 -16.03 -16.90
C GLN A 6 14.89 -15.92 -16.96
N GLU A 7 14.20 -17.02 -17.27
CA GLU A 7 12.74 -17.10 -17.21
C GLU A 7 12.21 -16.77 -15.81
N GLY A 8 12.79 -17.38 -14.76
CA GLY A 8 12.45 -17.08 -13.37
C GLY A 8 12.64 -15.60 -13.02
N LEU A 9 13.74 -14.99 -13.46
CA LEU A 9 13.99 -13.55 -13.27
C LEU A 9 12.96 -12.68 -14.00
N ASN A 10 12.53 -13.07 -15.19
CA ASN A 10 11.50 -12.35 -15.95
C ASN A 10 10.13 -12.44 -15.25
N HIS A 11 9.77 -13.61 -14.72
CA HIS A 11 8.58 -13.78 -13.89
C HIS A 11 8.65 -12.93 -12.62
N GLN A 12 9.80 -12.89 -11.94
CA GLN A 12 10.02 -12.09 -10.74
C GLN A 12 9.83 -10.59 -11.02
N ARG A 13 10.40 -10.08 -12.13
CA ARG A 13 10.25 -8.68 -12.54
C ARG A 13 8.80 -8.30 -12.87
N ALA A 14 8.03 -9.27 -13.34
CA ALA A 14 6.62 -9.10 -13.68
C ALA A 14 5.66 -9.49 -12.55
N ASP A 15 6.16 -9.62 -11.31
CA ASP A 15 5.39 -9.95 -10.11
C ASP A 15 4.62 -11.29 -10.19
N ARG A 16 5.01 -12.18 -11.10
CA ARG A 16 4.50 -13.55 -11.23
C ARG A 16 5.28 -14.48 -10.30
N TYR A 17 5.17 -14.24 -8.99
CA TYR A 17 6.05 -14.85 -7.99
C TYR A 17 5.94 -16.37 -7.93
N GLN A 18 4.74 -16.94 -8.11
CA GLN A 18 4.57 -18.39 -8.12
C GLN A 18 5.33 -19.03 -9.28
N GLN A 19 5.15 -18.51 -10.49
CA GLN A 19 5.88 -18.97 -11.68
C GLN A 19 7.39 -18.76 -11.53
N ALA A 20 7.81 -17.65 -10.90
CA ALA A 20 9.21 -17.40 -10.60
C ALA A 20 9.78 -18.47 -9.64
N ALA A 21 9.07 -18.75 -8.55
CA ALA A 21 9.47 -19.76 -7.57
C ALA A 21 9.60 -21.15 -8.20
N ASP A 22 8.66 -21.54 -9.07
CA ASP A 22 8.70 -22.83 -9.75
C ASP A 22 9.88 -22.93 -10.73
N ALA A 23 10.16 -21.86 -11.49
CA ALA A 23 11.34 -21.81 -12.35
C ALA A 23 12.66 -21.90 -11.56
N PHE A 24 12.77 -21.21 -10.42
CA PHE A 24 13.97 -21.31 -9.57
C PHE A 24 14.11 -22.68 -8.92
N ARG A 25 13.02 -23.32 -8.49
CA ARG A 25 13.04 -24.72 -8.01
C ARG A 25 13.56 -25.67 -9.08
N ASP A 26 13.15 -25.50 -10.33
CA ASP A 26 13.64 -26.32 -11.44
C ASP A 26 15.14 -26.15 -11.67
N VAL A 27 15.67 -24.92 -11.60
CA VAL A 27 17.12 -24.67 -11.66
C VAL A 27 17.83 -25.39 -10.51
N LEU A 28 17.28 -25.36 -9.29
CA LEU A 28 17.90 -25.99 -8.13
C LEU A 28 17.86 -27.52 -8.15
N LYS A 29 16.96 -28.14 -8.92
CA LYS A 29 16.98 -29.61 -9.15
C LYS A 29 18.24 -30.04 -9.90
N THR A 30 18.67 -29.26 -10.90
CA THR A 30 19.86 -29.58 -11.72
C THR A 30 21.13 -28.94 -11.18
N GLU A 31 21.02 -27.78 -10.54
CA GLU A 31 22.14 -27.02 -9.97
C GLU A 31 21.87 -26.69 -8.48
N PRO A 32 21.98 -27.66 -7.55
CA PRO A 32 21.61 -27.45 -6.15
C PRO A 32 22.42 -26.40 -5.38
N LYS A 33 23.51 -25.88 -5.97
CA LYS A 33 24.34 -24.80 -5.40
C LYS A 33 24.27 -23.50 -6.20
N ASN A 34 23.27 -23.34 -7.09
CA ASN A 34 23.08 -22.10 -7.82
C ASN A 34 22.63 -20.97 -6.87
N ALA A 35 23.58 -20.11 -6.51
CA ALA A 35 23.35 -19.03 -5.56
C ALA A 35 22.26 -18.05 -6.01
N ASN A 36 22.14 -17.76 -7.30
CA ASN A 36 21.14 -16.83 -7.81
C ASN A 36 19.73 -17.44 -7.73
N ALA A 37 19.56 -18.69 -8.16
CA ALA A 37 18.28 -19.38 -8.04
C ALA A 37 17.83 -19.50 -6.58
N MET A 38 18.73 -19.84 -5.65
CA MET A 38 18.42 -19.82 -4.21
C MET A 38 17.96 -18.44 -3.72
N HIS A 39 18.69 -17.40 -4.11
CA HIS A 39 18.41 -16.03 -3.66
C HIS A 39 17.01 -15.57 -4.12
N TYR A 40 16.74 -15.72 -5.41
CA TYR A 40 15.48 -15.25 -5.99
C TYR A 40 14.32 -16.18 -5.67
N LEU A 41 14.54 -17.47 -5.39
CA LEU A 41 13.53 -18.34 -4.78
C LEU A 41 13.13 -17.82 -3.41
N GLY A 42 14.10 -17.50 -2.54
CA GLY A 42 13.82 -16.90 -1.24
C GLY A 42 13.02 -15.60 -1.36
N LEU A 43 13.37 -14.74 -2.32
CA LEU A 43 12.62 -13.51 -2.59
C LEU A 43 11.20 -13.77 -3.11
N ALA A 44 11.00 -14.74 -4.00
CA ALA A 44 9.69 -15.12 -4.51
C ALA A 44 8.80 -15.70 -3.40
N LEU A 45 9.34 -16.61 -2.58
CA LEU A 45 8.64 -17.17 -1.43
C LEU A 45 8.25 -16.10 -0.42
N TRP A 46 9.13 -15.14 -0.13
CA TRP A 46 8.79 -13.99 0.71
C TRP A 46 7.55 -13.23 0.18
N GLN A 47 7.44 -13.03 -1.13
CA GLN A 47 6.29 -12.32 -1.70
C GLN A 47 5.00 -13.16 -1.67
N ILE A 48 5.11 -14.48 -1.80
CA ILE A 48 3.97 -15.41 -1.79
C ILE A 48 3.45 -15.63 -0.36
N THR A 49 4.34 -16.06 0.53
CA THR A 49 3.96 -16.58 1.86
C THR A 49 4.05 -15.51 2.95
N GLN A 50 4.90 -14.49 2.75
CA GLN A 50 5.30 -13.52 3.79
C GLN A 50 5.84 -14.18 5.06
N GLN A 51 6.36 -15.41 4.93
CA GLN A 51 7.05 -16.14 5.98
C GLN A 51 8.55 -15.87 5.86
N PRO A 52 9.17 -15.19 6.85
CA PRO A 52 10.53 -14.70 6.71
C PRO A 52 11.60 -15.78 6.86
N ASP A 53 11.34 -16.84 7.63
CA ASP A 53 12.39 -17.77 8.04
C ASP A 53 12.95 -18.59 6.88
N GLU A 54 12.07 -19.21 6.08
CA GLU A 54 12.48 -19.97 4.89
C GLU A 54 13.14 -19.05 3.85
N ALA A 55 12.52 -17.90 3.58
CA ALA A 55 13.02 -16.92 2.63
C ALA A 55 14.43 -16.43 3.00
N LEU A 56 14.62 -16.00 4.25
CA LEU A 56 15.91 -15.51 4.74
C LEU A 56 16.94 -16.64 4.85
N LYS A 57 16.55 -17.88 5.13
CA LYS A 57 17.46 -19.03 5.12
C LYS A 57 18.04 -19.27 3.72
N LEU A 58 17.20 -19.26 2.69
CA LEU A 58 17.63 -19.37 1.29
C LEU A 58 18.53 -18.19 0.88
N MET A 59 18.10 -16.96 1.18
CA MET A 59 18.88 -15.76 0.86
C MET A 59 20.23 -15.73 1.58
N ARG A 60 20.32 -16.12 2.86
CA ARG A 60 21.61 -16.20 3.58
C ARG A 60 22.52 -17.31 3.02
N THR A 61 21.94 -18.45 2.64
CA THR A 61 22.71 -19.54 2.02
C THR A 61 23.30 -19.10 0.68
N SER A 62 22.51 -18.40 -0.14
CA SER A 62 23.01 -17.83 -1.40
C SER A 62 24.14 -16.80 -1.23
N MET A 63 24.18 -16.07 -0.11
CA MET A 63 25.29 -15.17 0.21
C MET A 63 26.56 -15.92 0.63
N LYS A 64 26.43 -17.07 1.31
CA LYS A 64 27.60 -17.91 1.63
C LYS A 64 28.25 -18.50 0.38
N LEU A 65 27.44 -18.86 -0.62
CA LEU A 65 27.90 -19.45 -1.87
C LEU A 65 28.51 -18.44 -2.85
N SER A 66 28.04 -17.20 -2.82
CA SER A 66 28.55 -16.11 -3.64
C SER A 66 28.44 -14.82 -2.82
N PRO A 67 29.52 -14.48 -2.07
CA PRO A 67 29.60 -13.26 -1.29
C PRO A 67 29.67 -12.01 -2.20
N ASP A 68 29.59 -10.83 -1.60
CA ASP A 68 29.84 -9.54 -2.27
C ASP A 68 28.96 -9.20 -3.48
N SER A 69 27.65 -9.43 -3.34
CA SER A 69 26.66 -8.96 -4.31
C SER A 69 25.85 -7.79 -3.76
N ALA A 70 25.92 -6.64 -4.44
CA ALA A 70 25.10 -5.46 -4.12
C ALA A 70 23.60 -5.80 -4.17
N VAL A 71 23.13 -6.42 -5.26
CA VAL A 71 21.72 -6.83 -5.44
C VAL A 71 21.23 -7.76 -4.33
N LYS A 72 22.05 -8.73 -3.90
CA LYS A 72 21.64 -9.64 -2.81
C LYS A 72 21.52 -8.92 -1.48
N ASN A 73 22.46 -8.01 -1.17
CA ASN A 73 22.41 -7.18 0.04
C ASN A 73 21.18 -6.27 0.02
N HIS A 74 20.91 -5.62 -1.11
CA HIS A 74 19.72 -4.81 -1.33
C HIS A 74 18.42 -5.58 -1.06
N ASN A 75 18.27 -6.78 -1.64
CA ASN A 75 17.06 -7.58 -1.48
C ASN A 75 16.87 -8.09 -0.04
N ILE A 76 17.94 -8.53 0.62
CA ILE A 76 17.89 -8.94 2.04
C ILE A 76 17.54 -7.75 2.94
N ALA A 77 18.09 -6.57 2.64
CA ALA A 77 17.76 -5.34 3.36
C ALA A 77 16.26 -5.01 3.24
N ALA A 78 15.67 -5.19 2.05
CA ALA A 78 14.23 -4.98 1.83
C ALA A 78 13.38 -5.91 2.70
N VAL A 79 13.74 -7.20 2.77
CA VAL A 79 13.05 -8.18 3.63
C VAL A 79 13.17 -7.78 5.11
N TYR A 80 14.37 -7.46 5.60
CA TYR A 80 14.55 -6.98 6.97
C TYR A 80 13.77 -5.70 7.27
N GLY A 81 13.69 -4.78 6.30
CA GLY A 81 12.91 -3.54 6.42
C GLY A 81 11.42 -3.81 6.63
N SER A 82 10.84 -4.74 5.86
CA SER A 82 9.44 -5.14 6.02
C SER A 82 9.15 -5.83 7.37
N LEU A 83 10.14 -6.59 7.88
CA LEU A 83 10.09 -7.21 9.21
C LEU A 83 10.37 -6.25 10.36
N GLY A 84 10.64 -4.97 10.09
CA GLY A 84 10.97 -4.01 11.14
C GLY A 84 12.37 -4.14 11.73
N GLN A 85 13.23 -4.99 11.17
CA GLN A 85 14.63 -5.14 11.60
C GLN A 85 15.49 -4.03 11.00
N ILE A 86 15.16 -2.77 11.33
CA ILE A 86 15.66 -1.54 10.70
C ILE A 86 17.20 -1.44 10.73
N LYS A 87 17.82 -1.81 11.86
CA LYS A 87 19.29 -1.82 11.98
C LYS A 87 19.96 -2.76 10.97
N LYS A 88 19.41 -3.98 10.79
CA LYS A 88 19.92 -4.95 9.81
C LYS A 88 19.66 -4.48 8.39
N ALA A 89 18.48 -3.95 8.11
CA ALA A 89 18.14 -3.39 6.81
C ALA A 89 19.12 -2.28 6.42
N THR A 90 19.33 -1.31 7.31
CA THR A 90 20.28 -0.19 7.11
C THR A 90 21.69 -0.69 6.82
N SER A 91 22.19 -1.66 7.61
CA SER A 91 23.54 -2.22 7.40
C SER A 91 23.69 -2.88 6.03
N HIS A 92 22.70 -3.66 5.59
CA HIS A 92 22.76 -4.33 4.29
C HIS A 92 22.60 -3.34 3.12
N TYR A 93 21.75 -2.31 3.25
CA TYR A 93 21.67 -1.26 2.22
C TYR A 93 22.99 -0.49 2.08
N LYS A 94 23.62 -0.10 3.21
CA LYS A 94 24.94 0.54 3.17
C LYS A 94 25.98 -0.35 2.49
N LYS A 95 26.04 -1.65 2.84
CA LYS A 95 26.93 -2.60 2.16
C LYS A 95 26.64 -2.74 0.66
N SER A 96 25.38 -2.67 0.24
CA SER A 96 25.00 -2.65 -1.17
C SER A 96 25.55 -1.42 -1.89
N ILE A 97 25.45 -0.25 -1.27
CA ILE A 97 25.97 1.03 -1.79
C ILE A 97 27.50 1.00 -1.85
N ASP A 98 28.17 0.47 -0.82
CA ASP A 98 29.64 0.33 -0.82
C ASP A 98 30.15 -0.56 -1.96
N LEU A 99 29.41 -1.64 -2.29
CA LEU A 99 29.75 -2.56 -3.38
C LEU A 99 29.40 -2.02 -4.77
N LYS A 100 28.38 -1.17 -4.86
CA LYS A 100 27.92 -0.55 -6.10
C LYS A 100 27.49 0.90 -5.81
N PRO A 101 28.43 1.87 -5.87
CA PRO A 101 28.15 3.25 -5.48
C PRO A 101 27.09 3.97 -6.31
N ASP A 102 26.86 3.54 -7.56
CA ASP A 102 25.84 4.06 -8.48
C ASP A 102 24.47 3.36 -8.34
N TYR A 103 24.27 2.51 -7.31
CA TYR A 103 23.02 1.77 -7.15
C TYR A 103 21.88 2.63 -6.57
N ALA A 104 21.28 3.48 -7.42
CA ALA A 104 20.25 4.45 -7.04
C ALA A 104 19.06 3.84 -6.27
N GLU A 105 18.58 2.66 -6.68
CA GLU A 105 17.49 1.95 -5.98
C GLU A 105 17.85 1.62 -4.52
N ALA A 106 19.13 1.34 -4.22
CA ALA A 106 19.58 1.08 -2.85
C ALA A 106 19.54 2.34 -1.98
N TYR A 107 19.91 3.50 -2.51
CA TYR A 107 19.74 4.79 -1.81
C TYR A 107 18.27 5.09 -1.55
N PHE A 108 17.41 4.92 -2.56
CA PHE A 108 15.97 5.11 -2.40
C PHE A 108 15.40 4.21 -1.30
N ASN A 109 15.68 2.91 -1.34
CA ASN A 109 15.13 1.99 -0.37
C ASN A 109 15.73 2.17 1.04
N LEU A 110 17.01 2.56 1.14
CA LEU A 110 17.64 3.00 2.39
C LEU A 110 16.90 4.21 2.97
N SER A 111 16.58 5.22 2.16
CA SER A 111 15.89 6.45 2.60
C SER A 111 14.54 6.17 3.29
N GLY A 112 13.91 5.04 3.00
CA GLY A 112 12.66 4.60 3.63
C GLY A 112 12.81 3.93 5.00
N VAL A 113 14.04 3.58 5.41
CA VAL A 113 14.35 2.96 6.72
C VAL A 113 15.44 3.71 7.49
N TYR A 114 15.95 4.78 6.91
CA TYR A 114 17.02 5.61 7.45
C TYR A 114 16.58 7.07 7.47
N ARG A 115 16.95 7.76 8.55
CA ARG A 115 16.75 9.20 8.70
C ARG A 115 18.09 9.88 8.49
N PHE A 116 18.16 10.78 7.53
CA PHE A 116 19.38 11.52 7.25
C PHE A 116 19.56 12.66 8.27
N GLU A 117 20.81 12.95 8.59
CA GLU A 117 21.22 14.07 9.43
C GLU A 117 21.93 15.14 8.59
N GLN A 118 22.11 16.33 9.19
CA GLN A 118 22.91 17.38 8.56
C GLN A 118 24.33 16.84 8.32
N ASN A 119 24.88 17.06 7.12
CA ASN A 119 26.22 16.60 6.70
C ASN A 119 26.42 15.08 6.63
N ASP A 120 25.34 14.29 6.50
CA ASP A 120 25.47 12.85 6.26
C ASP A 120 26.26 12.59 4.95
N PRO A 121 27.36 11.79 4.97
CA PRO A 121 28.16 11.51 3.79
C PRO A 121 27.36 10.90 2.63
N LEU A 122 26.28 10.17 2.91
CA LEU A 122 25.41 9.61 1.88
C LEU A 122 24.69 10.70 1.07
N ILE A 123 24.40 11.86 1.68
CA ILE A 123 23.84 13.01 0.95
C ILE A 123 24.83 13.50 -0.09
N ALA A 124 26.09 13.70 0.31
CA ALA A 124 27.14 14.16 -0.60
C ALA A 124 27.38 13.16 -1.74
N GLN A 125 27.36 11.86 -1.44
CA GLN A 125 27.44 10.80 -2.47
C GLN A 125 26.28 10.86 -3.45
N MET A 126 25.04 10.96 -2.96
CA MET A 126 23.85 11.07 -3.83
C MET A 126 23.90 12.35 -4.69
N GLN A 127 24.33 13.48 -4.13
CA GLN A 127 24.47 14.73 -4.88
C GLN A 127 25.55 14.63 -5.97
N ALA A 128 26.68 13.98 -5.69
CA ALA A 128 27.73 13.75 -6.69
C ALA A 128 27.23 12.85 -7.84
N LEU A 129 26.51 11.77 -7.52
CA LEU A 129 25.89 10.90 -8.52
C LEU A 129 24.85 11.65 -9.36
N TYR A 130 24.05 12.50 -8.74
CA TYR A 130 23.02 13.29 -9.41
C TYR A 130 23.62 14.32 -10.39
N ALA A 131 24.74 14.94 -9.99
CA ALA A 131 25.50 15.87 -10.82
C ALA A 131 26.20 15.16 -12.00
N GLY A 132 26.56 13.89 -11.84
CA GLY A 132 27.00 13.04 -12.95
C GLY A 132 25.85 12.81 -13.93
N ASN A 133 26.06 13.10 -15.22
CA ASN A 133 25.01 12.92 -16.24
C ASN A 133 24.99 11.51 -16.85
N GLU A 134 25.38 10.49 -16.09
CA GLU A 134 25.58 9.11 -16.57
C GLU A 134 24.45 8.16 -16.15
N LEU A 135 23.55 8.59 -15.26
CA LEU A 135 22.44 7.76 -14.80
C LEU A 135 21.35 7.60 -15.86
N SER A 136 20.83 6.38 -15.98
CA SER A 136 19.60 6.11 -16.72
C SER A 136 18.42 6.87 -16.09
N ASP A 137 17.37 7.18 -16.87
CA ASP A 137 16.16 7.82 -16.34
C ASP A 137 15.55 7.06 -15.13
N PRO A 138 15.44 5.71 -15.15
CA PRO A 138 14.99 4.95 -13.97
C PRO A 138 15.89 5.12 -12.74
N ASP A 139 17.21 5.14 -12.91
CA ASP A 139 18.14 5.34 -11.78
C ASP A 139 18.08 6.78 -11.25
N ARG A 140 17.98 7.77 -12.15
CA ARG A 140 17.77 9.17 -11.77
C ARG A 140 16.44 9.37 -11.06
N GLU A 141 15.38 8.68 -11.47
CA GLU A 141 14.10 8.63 -10.75
C GLU A 141 14.28 8.13 -9.31
N PHE A 142 14.96 7.00 -9.11
CA PHE A 142 15.21 6.50 -7.75
C PHE A 142 16.03 7.49 -6.91
N LEU A 143 17.11 8.02 -7.48
CA LEU A 143 18.03 8.92 -6.78
C LEU A 143 17.36 10.23 -6.36
N THR A 144 16.52 10.82 -7.22
CA THR A 144 15.79 12.06 -6.93
C THR A 144 14.79 11.87 -5.78
N TYR A 145 14.10 10.74 -5.69
CA TYR A 145 13.26 10.45 -4.51
C TYR A 145 14.09 10.25 -3.22
N ALA A 146 15.27 9.65 -3.32
CA ALA A 146 16.18 9.51 -2.18
C ALA A 146 16.68 10.87 -1.68
N LEU A 147 17.11 11.75 -2.61
CA LEU A 147 17.52 13.13 -2.32
C LEU A 147 16.37 13.95 -1.75
N SER A 148 15.16 13.83 -2.32
CA SER A 148 13.96 14.50 -1.81
C SER A 148 13.71 14.15 -0.34
N LYS A 149 13.81 12.86 0.01
CA LYS A 149 13.67 12.39 1.38
C LYS A 149 14.80 12.93 2.27
N ALA A 150 16.04 12.90 1.82
CA ALA A 150 17.18 13.45 2.58
C ALA A 150 17.02 14.95 2.86
N MET A 151 16.69 15.74 1.84
CA MET A 151 16.45 17.18 1.98
C MET A 151 15.27 17.47 2.91
N ASN A 152 14.21 16.66 2.89
CA ASN A 152 13.12 16.79 3.84
C ASN A 152 13.57 16.51 5.28
N ASP A 153 14.40 15.48 5.50
CA ASP A 153 14.88 15.10 6.83
C ASP A 153 15.82 16.17 7.43
N THR A 154 16.62 16.84 6.58
CA THR A 154 17.49 17.98 6.93
C THR A 154 16.79 19.35 6.90
N LYS A 155 15.47 19.38 6.65
CA LYS A 155 14.63 20.58 6.61
C LYS A 155 14.88 21.55 5.43
N ASN A 156 15.57 21.11 4.39
CA ASN A 156 15.71 21.82 3.12
C ASN A 156 14.47 21.64 2.24
N TYR A 157 13.34 22.26 2.64
CA TYR A 157 12.03 21.96 2.04
C TYR A 157 11.89 22.36 0.57
N HIS A 158 12.57 23.43 0.14
CA HIS A 158 12.59 23.84 -1.27
C HIS A 158 13.22 22.76 -2.15
N GLU A 159 14.44 22.33 -1.82
CA GLU A 159 15.15 21.28 -2.55
C GLU A 159 14.42 19.94 -2.46
N ALA A 160 13.83 19.62 -1.31
CA ALA A 160 13.02 18.42 -1.16
C ALA A 160 11.86 18.37 -2.16
N PHE A 161 11.15 19.49 -2.35
CA PHE A 161 10.07 19.59 -3.32
C PHE A 161 10.59 19.56 -4.76
N HIS A 162 11.70 20.25 -5.05
CA HIS A 162 12.35 20.24 -6.35
C HIS A 162 12.68 18.81 -6.81
N PHE A 163 13.37 18.02 -5.98
CA PHE A 163 13.71 16.64 -6.31
C PHE A 163 12.48 15.72 -6.41
N ALA A 164 11.45 15.92 -5.58
CA ALA A 164 10.19 15.17 -5.72
C ALA A 164 9.51 15.44 -7.06
N LEU A 165 9.49 16.70 -7.50
CA LEU A 165 8.91 17.11 -8.77
C LEU A 165 9.68 16.52 -9.96
N GLU A 166 11.01 16.53 -9.91
CA GLU A 166 11.84 15.90 -10.94
C GLU A 166 11.59 14.39 -11.02
N GLY A 167 11.61 13.69 -9.88
CA GLY A 167 11.33 12.26 -9.82
C GLY A 167 9.94 11.91 -10.34
N ALA A 168 8.94 12.75 -10.07
CA ALA A 168 7.59 12.60 -10.62
C ALA A 168 7.54 12.77 -12.15
N ARG A 169 8.32 13.72 -12.70
CA ARG A 169 8.44 13.94 -14.15
C ARG A 169 9.10 12.75 -14.86
N LEU A 170 10.17 12.21 -14.29
CA LEU A 170 10.91 11.06 -14.86
C LEU A 170 10.07 9.78 -14.91
N LYS A 171 9.09 9.65 -14.01
CA LYS A 171 8.18 8.50 -13.99
C LYS A 171 7.33 8.35 -15.26
N THR A 172 7.15 9.43 -16.04
CA THR A 172 6.29 9.51 -17.25
C THR A 172 4.93 8.80 -17.10
N PRO A 173 4.15 9.08 -16.04
CA PRO A 173 2.94 8.32 -15.75
C PRO A 173 1.81 8.68 -16.72
N GLN A 174 1.04 7.68 -17.12
CA GLN A 174 -0.24 7.87 -17.83
C GLN A 174 -1.39 7.75 -16.85
N TYR A 175 -2.30 8.73 -16.89
CA TYR A 175 -3.48 8.76 -16.03
C TYR A 175 -4.63 9.47 -16.74
N ASP A 176 -5.73 8.76 -16.96
CA ASP A 176 -6.95 9.33 -17.53
C ASP A 176 -7.92 9.73 -16.40
N THR A 177 -8.29 11.00 -16.39
CA THR A 177 -9.23 11.57 -15.42
C THR A 177 -10.70 11.34 -15.80
N ASN A 178 -10.99 10.95 -17.05
CA ASN A 178 -12.35 10.76 -17.54
C ASN A 178 -12.98 9.47 -17.04
N ASP A 179 -12.22 8.37 -17.01
CA ASP A 179 -12.65 7.05 -16.52
C ASP A 179 -13.29 7.12 -15.13
N ILE A 180 -12.74 8.01 -14.31
CA ILE A 180 -13.14 8.22 -12.93
C ILE A 180 -14.51 8.89 -12.81
N LYS A 181 -14.83 9.83 -13.69
CA LYS A 181 -16.15 10.50 -13.69
C LYS A 181 -17.25 9.52 -14.12
N VAL A 182 -16.97 8.70 -15.13
CA VAL A 182 -17.88 7.62 -15.58
C VAL A 182 -18.12 6.62 -14.45
N ALA A 183 -17.05 6.20 -13.76
CA ALA A 183 -17.16 5.26 -12.65
C ALA A 183 -18.02 5.78 -11.49
N LEU A 184 -17.91 7.07 -11.15
CA LEU A 184 -18.78 7.67 -10.12
C LEU A 184 -20.24 7.70 -10.56
N ALA A 185 -20.50 8.08 -11.81
CA ALA A 185 -21.85 8.21 -12.35
C ALA A 185 -22.56 6.85 -12.35
N GLU A 186 -21.90 5.79 -12.84
CA GLU A 186 -22.44 4.43 -12.78
C GLU A 186 -22.66 3.96 -11.34
N THR A 187 -21.68 4.17 -10.46
CA THR A 187 -21.80 3.82 -9.04
C THR A 187 -23.04 4.45 -8.40
N ARG A 188 -23.25 5.75 -8.63
CA ARG A 188 -24.42 6.47 -8.10
C ARG A 188 -25.74 5.99 -8.69
N LYS A 189 -25.73 5.66 -9.98
CA LYS A 189 -26.93 5.23 -10.70
C LYS A 189 -27.39 3.83 -10.30
N TYR A 190 -26.46 2.89 -10.17
CA TYR A 190 -26.79 1.47 -10.03
C TYR A 190 -26.63 0.92 -8.61
N LEU A 191 -25.83 1.56 -7.75
CA LEU A 191 -25.55 1.09 -6.39
C LEU A 191 -26.27 2.00 -5.39
N SER A 192 -27.60 2.01 -5.48
CA SER A 192 -28.48 2.65 -4.50
C SER A 192 -28.62 1.79 -3.23
N LYS A 193 -29.17 2.37 -2.16
CA LYS A 193 -29.43 1.64 -0.92
C LYS A 193 -30.33 0.42 -1.16
N ASP A 194 -31.41 0.60 -1.91
CA ASP A 194 -32.36 -0.46 -2.22
C ASP A 194 -31.73 -1.57 -3.07
N ALA A 195 -30.90 -1.21 -4.05
CA ALA A 195 -30.19 -2.19 -4.87
C ALA A 195 -29.22 -3.05 -4.04
N LEU A 196 -28.50 -2.42 -3.09
CA LEU A 196 -27.59 -3.14 -2.20
C LEU A 196 -28.34 -4.01 -1.18
N LEU A 197 -29.47 -3.52 -0.64
CA LEU A 197 -30.32 -4.30 0.27
C LEU A 197 -30.96 -5.50 -0.44
N ALA A 198 -31.45 -5.33 -1.67
CA ALA A 198 -31.99 -6.42 -2.47
C ALA A 198 -30.94 -7.50 -2.81
N GLY A 199 -29.67 -7.12 -2.85
CA GLY A 199 -28.56 -8.06 -3.07
C GLY A 199 -27.98 -8.68 -1.79
N ARG A 200 -28.43 -8.28 -0.59
CA ARG A 200 -27.85 -8.68 0.70
C ARG A 200 -27.83 -10.20 0.90
N GLU A 201 -28.92 -10.88 0.54
CA GLU A 201 -29.08 -12.33 0.72
C GLU A 201 -28.17 -13.17 -0.20
N LYS A 202 -27.60 -12.55 -1.23
CA LYS A 202 -26.70 -13.21 -2.18
C LYS A 202 -25.28 -13.40 -1.64
N GLY A 203 -24.93 -12.75 -0.53
CA GLY A 203 -23.60 -12.79 0.07
C GLY A 203 -23.37 -13.96 1.03
N VAL A 204 -22.25 -13.91 1.73
CA VAL A 204 -21.92 -14.83 2.84
C VAL A 204 -22.10 -14.09 4.16
N THR A 205 -23.04 -14.55 4.98
CA THR A 205 -23.31 -14.03 6.33
C THR A 205 -22.13 -14.34 7.26
N THR A 206 -21.29 -13.34 7.51
CA THR A 206 -20.17 -13.41 8.45
C THR A 206 -19.74 -12.00 8.83
N ASP A 207 -19.47 -11.79 10.11
CA ASP A 207 -19.02 -10.50 10.64
C ASP A 207 -17.50 -10.45 10.89
N THR A 208 -16.78 -11.49 10.46
CA THR A 208 -15.33 -11.67 10.57
C THR A 208 -14.53 -10.59 9.80
N PRO A 209 -14.90 -10.18 8.57
CA PRO A 209 -14.11 -9.22 7.80
C PRO A 209 -14.25 -7.76 8.29
N ILE A 210 -13.11 -7.10 8.45
CA ILE A 210 -13.01 -5.65 8.67
C ILE A 210 -12.24 -5.02 7.52
N PHE A 211 -12.87 -4.12 6.77
CA PHE A 211 -12.21 -3.41 5.68
C PHE A 211 -11.76 -2.04 6.15
N ILE A 212 -10.46 -1.77 6.07
CA ILE A 212 -9.87 -0.48 6.44
C ILE A 212 -9.55 0.29 5.17
N ILE A 213 -10.34 1.33 4.91
CA ILE A 213 -10.32 2.10 3.66
C ILE A 213 -9.94 3.55 3.90
N GLY A 214 -9.59 4.26 2.83
CA GLY A 214 -9.26 5.68 2.86
C GLY A 214 -8.47 6.10 1.64
N MET A 215 -7.87 7.28 1.69
CA MET A 215 -6.80 7.62 0.75
C MET A 215 -5.50 6.92 1.14
N PRO A 216 -4.64 6.51 0.19
CA PRO A 216 -3.26 6.22 0.51
C PRO A 216 -2.66 7.37 1.33
N ARG A 217 -1.83 7.03 2.32
CA ARG A 217 -1.16 8.00 3.21
C ARG A 217 -2.10 8.77 4.17
N SER A 218 -3.34 8.33 4.37
CA SER A 218 -4.27 8.91 5.36
C SER A 218 -4.12 8.33 6.78
N GLY A 219 -3.27 7.33 7.00
CA GLY A 219 -3.08 6.69 8.32
C GLY A 219 -3.75 5.31 8.48
N THR A 220 -4.29 4.74 7.40
CA THR A 220 -4.90 3.39 7.40
C THR A 220 -3.96 2.30 7.95
N THR A 221 -2.66 2.36 7.69
CA THR A 221 -1.69 1.39 8.25
C THR A 221 -1.59 1.51 9.76
N LEU A 222 -1.66 2.71 10.35
CA LEU A 222 -1.63 2.89 11.81
C LEU A 222 -2.87 2.26 12.45
N VAL A 223 -4.05 2.50 11.87
CA VAL A 223 -5.31 1.92 12.33
C VAL A 223 -5.26 0.39 12.30
N GLU A 224 -4.78 -0.20 11.20
CA GLU A 224 -4.57 -1.65 11.14
C GLU A 224 -3.56 -2.13 12.18
N THR A 225 -2.47 -1.39 12.40
CA THR A 225 -1.48 -1.78 13.40
C THR A 225 -2.06 -1.76 14.82
N ILE A 226 -2.90 -0.78 15.17
CA ILE A 226 -3.63 -0.74 16.45
C ILE A 226 -4.49 -2.00 16.58
N LEU A 227 -5.33 -2.30 15.58
CA LEU A 227 -6.19 -3.49 15.59
C LEU A 227 -5.39 -4.78 15.67
N SER A 228 -4.23 -4.86 14.99
CA SER A 228 -3.38 -6.06 14.94
C SER A 228 -2.73 -6.44 16.28
N ARG A 229 -2.72 -5.52 17.25
CA ARG A 229 -2.25 -5.79 18.61
C ARG A 229 -3.27 -6.57 19.43
N HIS A 230 -4.52 -6.64 18.99
CA HIS A 230 -5.52 -7.48 19.63
C HIS A 230 -5.36 -8.94 19.19
N LYS A 231 -5.18 -9.87 20.15
CA LYS A 231 -4.90 -11.31 19.89
C LYS A 231 -5.89 -12.02 18.95
N ASN A 232 -7.15 -11.58 18.93
CA ASN A 232 -8.21 -12.16 18.07
C ASN A 232 -8.34 -11.49 16.70
N VAL A 233 -7.43 -10.58 16.33
CA VAL A 233 -7.41 -9.89 15.04
C VAL A 233 -6.22 -10.37 14.21
N PHE A 234 -6.51 -10.94 13.05
CA PHE A 234 -5.50 -11.22 12.04
C PHE A 234 -5.37 -10.06 11.06
N ALA A 235 -4.21 -9.37 11.05
CA ALA A 235 -3.97 -8.26 10.15
C ALA A 235 -3.44 -8.73 8.79
N ALA A 236 -4.32 -8.89 7.81
CA ALA A 236 -3.95 -9.48 6.51
C ALA A 236 -3.14 -8.53 5.62
N GLY A 237 -3.14 -7.22 5.89
CA GLY A 237 -2.41 -6.21 5.11
C GLY A 237 -3.20 -5.73 3.89
N GLU A 238 -2.48 -5.28 2.85
CA GLU A 238 -3.06 -4.87 1.57
C GLU A 238 -3.36 -6.10 0.71
N LEU A 239 -4.64 -6.47 0.56
CA LEU A 239 -5.05 -7.57 -0.32
C LEU A 239 -5.58 -7.02 -1.67
N PRO A 240 -4.91 -7.29 -2.81
CA PRO A 240 -5.38 -6.84 -4.14
C PRO A 240 -6.65 -7.57 -4.61
N MET A 241 -7.12 -8.53 -3.83
CA MET A 241 -8.13 -9.51 -4.19
C MET A 241 -9.47 -8.91 -4.58
N ILE A 242 -10.01 -7.96 -3.82
CA ILE A 242 -11.32 -7.35 -4.13
C ILE A 242 -11.28 -6.69 -5.51
N GLY A 243 -10.18 -6.00 -5.84
CA GLY A 243 -9.96 -5.42 -7.17
C GLY A 243 -9.90 -6.48 -8.28
N SER A 244 -9.18 -7.58 -8.06
CA SER A 244 -9.09 -8.70 -9.00
C SER A 244 -10.44 -9.39 -9.21
N ILE A 245 -11.21 -9.63 -8.15
CA ILE A 245 -12.56 -10.20 -8.21
C ILE A 245 -13.49 -9.26 -8.99
N ASN A 246 -13.45 -7.96 -8.70
CA ASN A 246 -14.28 -6.99 -9.42
C ASN A 246 -13.97 -6.99 -10.93
N ALA A 247 -12.69 -7.04 -11.30
CA ALA A 247 -12.29 -7.13 -12.71
C ALA A 247 -12.80 -8.41 -13.38
N GLN A 248 -12.63 -9.57 -12.74
CA GLN A 248 -13.12 -10.86 -13.26
C GLN A 248 -14.66 -10.88 -13.40
N MET A 249 -15.38 -10.36 -12.41
CA MET A 249 -16.84 -10.27 -12.46
C MET A 249 -17.32 -9.31 -13.54
N ARG A 250 -16.62 -8.19 -13.75
CA ARG A 250 -16.93 -7.27 -14.85
C ARG A 250 -16.74 -7.95 -16.20
N ASP A 251 -15.65 -8.68 -16.40
CA ASP A 251 -15.41 -9.41 -17.65
C ASP A 251 -16.47 -10.50 -17.89
N PHE A 252 -16.87 -11.22 -16.84
CA PHE A 252 -18.02 -12.13 -16.89
C PHE A 252 -19.30 -11.39 -17.27
N ALA A 253 -19.60 -10.26 -16.64
CA ALA A 253 -20.81 -9.49 -16.94
C ALA A 253 -20.82 -8.97 -18.39
N LYS A 254 -19.67 -8.52 -18.92
CA LYS A 254 -19.55 -8.09 -20.32
C LYS A 254 -19.76 -9.25 -21.29
N THR A 255 -19.14 -10.40 -21.04
CA THR A 255 -19.13 -11.53 -21.98
C THR A 255 -20.36 -12.44 -21.88
N GLN A 256 -20.91 -12.62 -20.68
CA GLN A 256 -22.00 -13.58 -20.43
C GLN A 256 -23.34 -12.90 -20.14
N LEU A 257 -23.36 -11.68 -19.62
CA LEU A 257 -24.59 -10.96 -19.26
C LEU A 257 -24.91 -9.78 -20.19
N GLY A 258 -24.05 -9.51 -21.18
CA GLY A 258 -24.23 -8.41 -22.12
C GLY A 258 -24.13 -7.01 -21.49
N PHE A 259 -23.47 -6.88 -20.35
CA PHE A 259 -23.25 -5.58 -19.71
C PHE A 259 -22.36 -4.68 -20.59
N LYS A 260 -22.79 -3.44 -20.81
CA LYS A 260 -22.09 -2.47 -21.68
C LYS A 260 -21.47 -1.29 -20.91
N GLY A 261 -21.59 -1.26 -19.59
CA GLY A 261 -20.95 -0.22 -18.79
C GLY A 261 -19.47 -0.49 -18.56
N GLU A 262 -18.77 0.53 -18.06
CA GLU A 262 -17.31 0.51 -17.90
C GLU A 262 -16.87 0.42 -16.43
N ALA A 263 -17.78 0.58 -15.48
CA ALA A 263 -17.48 0.54 -14.06
C ALA A 263 -18.37 -0.46 -13.32
N ASN A 264 -18.83 -0.12 -12.11
CA ASN A 264 -19.45 -1.06 -11.17
C ASN A 264 -20.98 -1.20 -11.37
N GLY A 265 -21.52 -0.73 -12.50
CA GLY A 265 -22.95 -0.86 -12.80
C GLY A 265 -23.45 -2.30 -12.96
N PHE A 266 -22.56 -3.27 -13.15
CA PHE A 266 -22.91 -4.69 -13.31
C PHE A 266 -23.21 -5.40 -11.98
N LEU A 267 -22.79 -4.86 -10.84
CA LEU A 267 -22.85 -5.57 -9.56
C LEU A 267 -24.25 -6.08 -9.18
N PRO A 268 -25.35 -5.31 -9.38
CA PRO A 268 -26.71 -5.82 -9.10
C PRO A 268 -27.11 -7.03 -9.96
N LEU A 269 -26.51 -7.18 -11.15
CA LEU A 269 -26.77 -8.27 -12.09
C LEU A 269 -26.07 -9.58 -11.69
N MET A 270 -25.13 -9.53 -10.75
CA MET A 270 -24.31 -10.69 -10.42
C MET A 270 -25.15 -11.82 -9.80
N PRO A 271 -25.00 -13.06 -10.31
CA PRO A 271 -25.64 -14.22 -9.71
C PRO A 271 -25.09 -14.50 -8.31
N GLU A 272 -25.94 -15.02 -7.43
CA GLU A 272 -25.59 -15.40 -6.06
C GLU A 272 -24.38 -16.34 -5.98
N ALA A 273 -24.34 -17.37 -6.83
CA ALA A 273 -23.24 -18.33 -6.85
C ALA A 273 -21.86 -17.66 -7.08
N HIS A 274 -21.80 -16.59 -7.89
CA HIS A 274 -20.56 -15.86 -8.13
C HIS A 274 -20.14 -15.04 -6.92
N LEU A 275 -21.09 -14.35 -6.26
CA LEU A 275 -20.82 -13.57 -5.05
C LEU A 275 -20.37 -14.47 -3.89
N LYS A 276 -21.06 -15.60 -3.65
CA LYS A 276 -20.68 -16.57 -2.61
C LYS A 276 -19.34 -17.24 -2.90
N SER A 277 -19.10 -17.64 -4.14
CA SER A 277 -17.81 -18.23 -4.54
C SER A 277 -16.67 -17.26 -4.29
N ALA A 278 -16.81 -16.00 -4.72
CA ALA A 278 -15.82 -14.96 -4.49
C ALA A 278 -15.57 -14.70 -3.00
N ALA A 279 -16.64 -14.59 -2.19
CA ALA A 279 -16.52 -14.37 -0.76
C ALA A 279 -15.77 -15.52 -0.06
N ASN A 280 -16.11 -16.77 -0.39
CA ASN A 280 -15.44 -17.94 0.14
C ASN A 280 -13.96 -18.03 -0.28
N THR A 281 -13.63 -17.61 -1.51
CA THR A 281 -12.23 -17.49 -1.95
C THR A 281 -11.46 -16.49 -1.09
N CYS A 282 -12.06 -15.35 -0.71
CA CYS A 282 -11.41 -14.41 0.19
C CYS A 282 -11.15 -15.00 1.56
N LEU A 283 -12.18 -15.62 2.16
CA LEU A 283 -12.07 -16.24 3.48
C LEU A 283 -11.00 -17.32 3.50
N LYS A 284 -10.95 -18.18 2.47
CA LYS A 284 -9.93 -19.22 2.34
C LYS A 284 -8.53 -18.65 2.24
N MET A 285 -8.30 -17.65 1.37
CA MET A 285 -6.97 -17.05 1.23
C MET A 285 -6.47 -16.45 2.55
N VAL A 286 -7.35 -15.77 3.31
CA VAL A 286 -6.96 -15.21 4.60
C VAL A 286 -6.67 -16.32 5.62
N ALA A 287 -7.46 -17.40 5.64
CA ALA A 287 -7.19 -18.56 6.49
C ALA A 287 -5.83 -19.22 6.16
N ASP A 288 -5.53 -19.44 4.87
CA ASP A 288 -4.25 -19.99 4.42
C ASP A 288 -3.07 -19.10 4.84
N ARG A 289 -3.25 -17.78 4.74
CA ARG A 289 -2.24 -16.78 5.14
C ARG A 289 -2.05 -16.68 6.64
N ALA A 290 -3.09 -16.96 7.43
CA ALA A 290 -3.02 -16.97 8.89
C ALA A 290 -2.19 -18.15 9.42
N ASN A 291 -2.02 -19.22 8.62
CA ASN A 291 -1.13 -20.35 8.93
C ASN A 291 -1.34 -20.88 10.36
N ASP A 292 -2.56 -21.36 10.62
CA ASP A 292 -3.06 -21.88 11.90
C ASP A 292 -3.18 -20.86 13.04
N GLN A 293 -2.85 -19.58 12.81
CA GLN A 293 -3.19 -18.52 13.77
C GLN A 293 -4.72 -18.41 13.90
N SER A 294 -5.22 -18.60 15.12
CA SER A 294 -6.62 -18.39 15.44
C SER A 294 -6.97 -16.90 15.44
N PHE A 295 -8.13 -16.55 14.87
CA PHE A 295 -8.66 -15.19 14.89
C PHE A 295 -10.20 -15.20 14.87
N THR A 296 -10.81 -14.15 15.43
CA THR A 296 -12.25 -13.89 15.36
C THR A 296 -12.57 -12.82 14.31
N ARG A 297 -11.59 -11.98 14.00
CA ARG A 297 -11.66 -10.93 12.98
C ARG A 297 -10.41 -10.98 12.12
N PHE A 298 -10.54 -10.58 10.86
CA PHE A 298 -9.37 -10.21 10.07
C PHE A 298 -9.56 -8.82 9.46
N THR A 299 -8.45 -8.13 9.21
CA THR A 299 -8.47 -6.85 8.51
C THR A 299 -7.97 -7.01 7.08
N ASP A 300 -8.72 -6.49 6.11
CA ASP A 300 -8.19 -6.13 4.79
C ASP A 300 -7.99 -4.61 4.75
N LYS A 301 -6.72 -4.20 4.79
CA LYS A 301 -6.32 -2.80 4.78
C LYS A 301 -5.87 -2.44 3.38
N MET A 302 -6.82 -2.16 2.50
CA MET A 302 -6.58 -1.64 1.15
C MET A 302 -7.33 -0.31 0.98
N PRO A 303 -6.64 0.85 1.04
CA PRO A 303 -7.29 2.16 0.98
C PRO A 303 -8.30 2.29 -0.19
N GLN A 304 -7.92 1.78 -1.36
CA GLN A 304 -8.66 1.84 -2.61
C GLN A 304 -9.92 0.97 -2.63
N ASN A 305 -10.11 0.07 -1.65
CA ASN A 305 -11.39 -0.64 -1.48
C ASN A 305 -12.55 0.34 -1.24
N ALA A 306 -12.28 1.62 -0.94
CA ALA A 306 -13.25 2.72 -1.00
C ALA A 306 -14.05 2.77 -2.31
N PHE A 307 -13.48 2.37 -3.45
CA PHE A 307 -14.18 2.32 -4.75
C PHE A 307 -14.94 1.00 -4.98
N GLN A 308 -14.75 0.02 -4.10
CA GLN A 308 -15.30 -1.34 -4.23
C GLN A 308 -16.31 -1.68 -3.12
N LEU A 309 -16.73 -0.69 -2.33
CA LEU A 309 -17.64 -0.92 -1.19
C LEU A 309 -18.99 -1.54 -1.58
N GLY A 310 -19.49 -1.25 -2.79
CA GLY A 310 -20.69 -1.92 -3.31
C GLY A 310 -20.51 -3.43 -3.48
N LEU A 311 -19.37 -3.86 -4.04
CA LEU A 311 -19.05 -5.29 -4.16
C LEU A 311 -18.84 -5.94 -2.79
N ILE A 312 -18.12 -5.25 -1.90
CA ILE A 312 -17.90 -5.73 -0.52
C ILE A 312 -19.23 -5.93 0.21
N ALA A 313 -20.18 -5.00 0.10
CA ALA A 313 -21.49 -5.12 0.73
C ALA A 313 -22.32 -6.29 0.18
N LEU A 314 -22.17 -6.62 -1.11
CA LEU A 314 -22.85 -7.77 -1.71
C LEU A 314 -22.19 -9.11 -1.35
N MET A 315 -20.87 -9.13 -1.16
CA MET A 315 -20.12 -10.34 -0.76
C MET A 315 -20.24 -10.63 0.74
N PHE A 316 -20.17 -9.60 1.57
CA PHE A 316 -20.11 -9.68 3.03
C PHE A 316 -21.11 -8.70 3.68
N PRO A 317 -22.40 -9.06 3.77
CA PRO A 317 -23.45 -8.17 4.25
C PRO A 317 -23.34 -7.77 5.73
N ASP A 318 -22.50 -8.46 6.51
CA ASP A 318 -22.26 -8.18 7.93
C ASP A 318 -20.82 -7.70 8.21
N ALA A 319 -20.04 -7.39 7.16
CA ALA A 319 -18.70 -6.84 7.31
C ALA A 319 -18.71 -5.44 7.93
N ARG A 320 -17.60 -5.07 8.56
CA ARG A 320 -17.40 -3.74 9.15
C ARG A 320 -16.44 -2.90 8.31
N ILE A 321 -16.75 -1.62 8.18
CA ILE A 321 -15.90 -0.67 7.45
C ILE A 321 -15.27 0.32 8.43
N VAL A 322 -13.95 0.43 8.42
CA VAL A 322 -13.23 1.52 9.09
C VAL A 322 -12.72 2.47 8.02
N HIS A 323 -13.26 3.68 7.98
CA HIS A 323 -12.88 4.71 7.03
C HIS A 323 -11.93 5.73 7.69
N VAL A 324 -10.68 5.78 7.22
CA VAL A 324 -9.66 6.68 7.76
C VAL A 324 -9.49 7.91 6.88
N ARG A 325 -9.82 9.07 7.45
CA ARG A 325 -9.73 10.38 6.82
C ARG A 325 -8.57 11.17 7.41
N ARG A 326 -7.99 12.05 6.62
CA ARG A 326 -6.90 12.96 7.02
C ARG A 326 -7.05 14.26 6.25
N HIS A 327 -6.43 15.34 6.70
CA HIS A 327 -6.39 16.61 5.98
C HIS A 327 -5.99 16.39 4.50
N PRO A 328 -6.75 16.92 3.52
CA PRO A 328 -6.56 16.62 2.10
C PRO A 328 -5.16 17.03 1.64
N LEU A 329 -4.68 18.20 2.05
CA LEU A 329 -3.34 18.67 1.68
C LEU A 329 -2.23 17.80 2.30
N ASP A 330 -2.36 17.35 3.55
CA ASP A 330 -1.35 16.47 4.16
C ASP A 330 -1.32 15.11 3.46
N THR A 331 -2.49 14.60 3.10
CA THR A 331 -2.64 13.34 2.39
C THR A 331 -2.01 13.43 1.00
N CYS A 332 -2.39 14.44 0.22
CA CYS A 332 -1.87 14.66 -1.12
C CYS A 332 -0.37 14.95 -1.12
N VAL A 333 0.14 15.83 -0.24
CA VAL A 333 1.59 16.03 -0.10
C VAL A 333 2.28 14.72 0.25
N SER A 334 1.73 13.93 1.17
CA SER A 334 2.34 12.64 1.49
C SER A 334 2.29 11.62 0.34
N CYS A 335 1.30 11.69 -0.55
CA CYS A 335 1.26 10.89 -1.78
C CYS A 335 2.30 11.36 -2.79
N PHE A 336 2.41 12.68 -3.02
CA PHE A 336 3.34 13.26 -3.99
C PHE A 336 4.80 12.94 -3.67
N PHE A 337 5.18 12.99 -2.39
CA PHE A 337 6.53 12.61 -1.93
C PHE A 337 6.77 11.09 -1.92
N GLN A 338 5.74 10.28 -2.15
CA GLN A 338 5.87 8.82 -2.15
C GLN A 338 6.04 8.31 -3.58
N ARG A 339 7.18 7.66 -3.84
CA ARG A 339 7.33 6.87 -5.07
C ARG A 339 6.49 5.59 -4.96
N PHE A 340 5.33 5.58 -5.60
CA PHE A 340 4.52 4.37 -5.76
C PHE A 340 5.07 3.48 -6.88
N ARG A 341 4.85 2.16 -6.79
CA ARG A 341 5.31 1.23 -7.82
C ARG A 341 4.33 1.19 -9.00
N THR A 342 3.05 0.97 -8.69
CA THR A 342 1.94 0.82 -9.65
C THR A 342 0.62 1.33 -9.04
N GLY A 343 -0.40 1.56 -9.87
CA GLY A 343 -1.79 1.83 -9.44
C GLY A 343 -2.06 3.21 -8.83
N HIS A 344 -1.08 4.12 -8.85
CA HIS A 344 -1.15 5.45 -8.24
C HIS A 344 -0.61 6.55 -9.16
N GLN A 345 -0.81 6.40 -10.47
CA GLN A 345 -0.27 7.31 -11.49
C GLN A 345 -0.72 8.77 -11.28
N TYR A 346 -1.92 8.96 -10.71
CA TYR A 346 -2.46 10.26 -10.30
C TYR A 346 -1.58 11.04 -9.31
N SER A 347 -0.72 10.35 -8.53
CA SER A 347 0.06 10.98 -7.45
C SER A 347 1.25 11.80 -7.93
N TYR A 348 1.61 11.70 -9.21
CA TYR A 348 2.81 12.33 -9.78
C TYR A 348 2.55 13.70 -10.42
N GLN A 349 1.29 14.15 -10.47
CA GLN A 349 0.96 15.52 -10.83
C GLN A 349 0.00 16.09 -9.80
N LEU A 350 0.27 17.31 -9.34
CA LEU A 350 -0.47 17.93 -8.23
C LEU A 350 -1.95 18.16 -8.56
N ASP A 351 -2.25 18.56 -9.79
CA ASP A 351 -3.61 18.77 -10.25
C ASP A 351 -4.37 17.43 -10.38
N TRP A 352 -3.76 16.40 -10.98
CA TRP A 352 -4.31 15.04 -11.06
C TRP A 352 -4.61 14.47 -9.68
N LEU A 353 -3.70 14.66 -8.73
CA LEU A 353 -3.85 14.17 -7.36
C LEU A 353 -5.03 14.83 -6.65
N GLY A 354 -5.23 16.14 -6.82
CA GLY A 354 -6.41 16.80 -6.27
C GLY A 354 -7.71 16.38 -6.96
N GLN A 355 -7.71 16.17 -8.28
CA GLN A 355 -8.88 15.62 -9.00
C GLN A 355 -9.24 14.21 -8.50
N TYR A 356 -8.24 13.34 -8.30
CA TYR A 356 -8.43 12.01 -7.73
C TYR A 356 -9.00 12.08 -6.31
N TYR A 357 -8.43 12.93 -5.46
CA TYR A 357 -8.93 13.11 -4.09
C TYR A 357 -10.39 13.58 -4.09
N ARG A 358 -10.75 14.52 -4.99
CA ARG A 358 -12.13 15.00 -5.10
C ARG A 358 -13.09 13.89 -5.51
N HIS A 359 -12.71 13.08 -6.48
CA HIS A 359 -13.50 11.92 -6.84
C HIS A 359 -13.65 10.95 -5.66
N TYR A 360 -12.57 10.61 -4.97
CA TYR A 360 -12.62 9.79 -3.76
C TYR A 360 -13.59 10.36 -2.72
N ALA A 361 -13.52 11.66 -2.43
CA ALA A 361 -14.41 12.32 -1.48
C ALA A 361 -15.88 12.21 -1.92
N MET A 362 -16.16 12.46 -3.21
CA MET A 362 -17.51 12.35 -3.79
C MET A 362 -18.05 10.92 -3.80
N THR A 363 -17.17 9.91 -3.89
CA THR A 363 -17.50 8.49 -3.76
C THR A 363 -17.83 8.15 -2.31
N MET A 364 -17.05 8.63 -1.33
CA MET A 364 -17.36 8.43 0.08
C MET A 364 -18.65 9.13 0.51
N ASP A 365 -18.93 10.32 -0.03
CA ASP A 365 -20.22 11.01 0.20
C ASP A 365 -21.42 10.21 -0.32
N HIS A 366 -21.24 9.42 -1.39
CA HIS A 366 -22.26 8.47 -1.86
C HIS A 366 -22.42 7.33 -0.86
N TRP A 367 -21.32 6.69 -0.47
CA TRP A 367 -21.36 5.54 0.43
C TRP A 367 -21.96 5.84 1.79
N ARG A 368 -21.68 7.00 2.39
CA ARG A 368 -22.33 7.43 3.65
C ARG A 368 -23.85 7.47 3.56
N LYS A 369 -24.42 7.71 2.37
CA LYS A 369 -25.87 7.79 2.16
C LYS A 369 -26.51 6.44 1.91
N VAL A 370 -25.80 5.53 1.25
CA VAL A 370 -26.42 4.32 0.66
C VAL A 370 -25.87 2.99 1.15
N LEU A 371 -24.66 2.94 1.70
CA LEU A 371 -24.01 1.68 2.05
C LEU A 371 -24.72 1.02 3.25
N PRO A 372 -25.22 -0.22 3.12
CA PRO A 372 -25.94 -0.90 4.20
C PRO A 372 -25.00 -1.69 5.13
N LEU A 373 -23.78 -1.17 5.36
CA LEU A 373 -22.78 -1.75 6.25
C LEU A 373 -22.47 -0.79 7.41
N PRO A 374 -22.18 -1.30 8.62
CA PRO A 374 -21.65 -0.47 9.69
C PRO A 374 -20.32 0.17 9.26
N MET A 375 -20.23 1.50 9.41
CA MET A 375 -19.03 2.27 9.07
C MET A 375 -18.61 3.15 10.24
N LEU A 376 -17.36 2.98 10.69
CA LEU A 376 -16.70 3.87 11.64
C LEU A 376 -15.77 4.82 10.90
N GLU A 377 -15.99 6.12 11.04
CA GLU A 377 -15.06 7.13 10.54
C GLU A 377 -14.04 7.54 11.61
N ILE A 378 -12.76 7.51 11.23
CA ILE A 378 -11.63 7.94 12.05
C ILE A 378 -10.92 9.07 11.34
N LYS A 379 -10.86 10.23 11.98
CA LYS A 379 -10.00 11.33 11.57
C LYS A 379 -8.61 11.11 12.14
N TYR A 380 -7.61 11.07 11.27
CA TYR A 380 -6.21 10.80 11.64
C TYR A 380 -5.70 11.81 12.67
N GLU A 381 -6.04 13.08 12.48
CA GLU A 381 -5.69 14.16 13.39
C GLU A 381 -6.16 13.89 14.82
N ASP A 382 -7.39 13.41 14.97
CA ASP A 382 -7.96 13.14 16.29
C ASP A 382 -7.32 11.89 16.91
N LEU A 383 -7.11 10.83 16.12
CA LEU A 383 -6.45 9.60 16.58
C LEU A 383 -5.03 9.88 17.10
N VAL A 384 -4.26 10.77 16.46
CA VAL A 384 -2.91 11.10 16.96
C VAL A 384 -2.93 12.10 18.11
N GLN A 385 -4.03 12.83 18.31
CA GLN A 385 -4.22 13.73 19.44
C GLN A 385 -4.62 12.98 20.71
N ASP A 386 -5.53 12.01 20.59
CA ASP A 386 -5.98 11.13 21.67
C ASP A 386 -5.95 9.65 21.21
N PRO A 387 -4.76 9.02 21.23
CA PRO A 387 -4.63 7.64 20.82
C PRO A 387 -5.50 6.67 21.62
N GLU A 388 -5.64 6.89 22.93
CA GLU A 388 -6.36 5.94 23.79
C GLU A 388 -7.84 5.93 23.48
N GLN A 389 -8.48 7.10 23.46
CA GLN A 389 -9.90 7.22 23.17
C GLN A 389 -10.25 6.57 21.83
N TYR A 390 -9.49 6.89 20.78
CA TYR A 390 -9.77 6.39 19.43
C TYR A 390 -9.38 4.92 19.24
N SER A 391 -8.39 4.40 19.99
CA SER A 391 -8.07 2.96 19.99
C SER A 391 -9.18 2.16 20.66
N ARG A 392 -9.72 2.64 21.79
CA ARG A 392 -10.87 2.02 22.46
C ARG A 392 -12.10 1.98 21.54
N LYS A 393 -12.41 3.11 20.88
CA LYS A 393 -13.50 3.20 19.90
C LYS A 393 -13.33 2.24 18.72
N LEU A 394 -12.11 2.06 18.24
CA LEU A 394 -11.79 1.11 17.17
C LEU A 394 -12.08 -0.33 17.60
N ILE A 395 -11.61 -0.74 18.79
CA ILE A 395 -11.78 -2.11 19.29
C ILE A 395 -13.25 -2.39 19.60
N GLU A 396 -13.95 -1.46 20.25
CA GLU A 396 -15.39 -1.56 20.51
C GLU A 396 -16.18 -1.79 19.21
N PHE A 397 -15.87 -1.03 18.15
CA PHE A 397 -16.53 -1.18 16.85
C PHE A 397 -16.35 -2.58 16.23
N THR A 398 -15.25 -3.28 16.54
CA THR A 398 -15.03 -4.67 16.08
C THR A 398 -15.89 -5.69 16.82
N GLY A 399 -16.50 -5.31 17.94
CA GLY A 399 -17.23 -6.19 18.85
C GLY A 399 -16.32 -7.10 19.68
N LEU A 400 -15.06 -6.70 19.91
CA LEU A 400 -14.09 -7.41 20.74
C LEU A 400 -13.90 -6.68 22.07
N ASP A 401 -13.50 -7.42 23.09
CA ASP A 401 -13.11 -6.85 24.38
C ASP A 401 -11.85 -5.99 24.25
N TRP A 402 -11.69 -5.02 25.16
CA TRP A 402 -10.51 -4.16 25.16
C TRP A 402 -9.22 -4.94 25.51
N SER A 403 -8.10 -4.57 24.88
CA SER A 403 -6.76 -5.01 25.24
C SER A 403 -5.79 -3.82 25.25
N ASP A 404 -5.04 -3.63 26.34
CA ASP A 404 -4.06 -2.55 26.49
C ASP A 404 -2.90 -2.64 25.47
N ASP A 405 -2.67 -3.83 24.90
CA ASP A 405 -1.70 -4.02 23.82
C ASP A 405 -1.97 -3.10 22.61
N CYS A 406 -3.22 -2.70 22.40
CA CYS A 406 -3.65 -1.84 21.31
C CYS A 406 -3.11 -0.41 21.42
N LEU A 407 -2.66 0.02 22.60
CA LEU A 407 -2.04 1.33 22.82
C LEU A 407 -0.57 1.38 22.39
N ASN A 408 0.04 0.23 22.11
CA ASN A 408 1.44 0.11 21.76
C ASN A 408 1.64 -0.45 20.34
N PRO A 409 1.14 0.24 19.29
CA PRO A 409 1.24 -0.24 17.92
C PRO A 409 2.69 -0.41 17.43
N GLN A 410 3.64 0.33 18.00
CA GLN A 410 5.06 0.22 17.66
C GLN A 410 5.65 -1.17 17.97
N ASP A 411 5.05 -1.90 18.91
CA ASP A 411 5.49 -3.23 19.35
C ASP A 411 4.87 -4.36 18.51
N ALA A 412 4.15 -4.04 17.43
CA ALA A 412 3.61 -5.04 16.53
C ALA A 412 4.73 -5.78 15.77
N GLU A 413 4.83 -7.10 15.97
CA GLU A 413 5.85 -7.94 15.31
C GLU A 413 5.49 -8.36 13.88
N ARG A 414 4.29 -7.99 13.40
CA ARG A 414 3.81 -8.34 12.06
C ARG A 414 4.67 -7.74 10.94
N SER A 415 4.65 -8.37 9.76
CA SER A 415 5.19 -7.78 8.54
C SER A 415 4.33 -6.60 8.07
N VAL A 416 4.97 -5.50 7.66
CA VAL A 416 4.30 -4.35 7.04
C VAL A 416 4.94 -4.06 5.68
N MET A 417 4.25 -4.43 4.61
CA MET A 417 4.74 -4.30 3.22
C MET A 417 4.44 -2.93 2.59
N THR A 418 3.79 -2.04 3.32
CA THR A 418 3.34 -0.74 2.81
C THR A 418 4.44 0.32 2.87
N ALA A 419 4.25 1.42 2.14
CA ALA A 419 5.10 2.62 2.25
C ALA A 419 5.16 3.22 3.67
N SER A 420 4.21 2.91 4.56
CA SER A 420 4.17 3.39 5.94
C SER A 420 5.02 2.57 6.92
N ARG A 421 5.73 1.52 6.47
CA ARG A 421 6.37 0.50 7.34
C ARG A 421 7.23 1.07 8.46
N TRP A 422 8.04 2.09 8.20
CA TRP A 422 8.89 2.71 9.21
C TRP A 422 8.08 3.58 10.18
N GLN A 423 7.06 4.28 9.68
CA GLN A 423 6.25 5.22 10.46
C GLN A 423 5.42 4.53 11.54
N VAL A 424 4.86 3.35 11.25
CA VAL A 424 4.02 2.60 12.20
C VAL A 424 4.82 1.85 13.27
N ARG A 425 6.15 1.84 13.16
CA ARG A 425 7.08 1.28 14.15
C ARG A 425 7.67 2.34 15.07
N GLN A 426 7.13 3.55 15.03
CA GLN A 426 7.44 4.61 15.96
C GLN A 426 6.24 4.80 16.88
N PRO A 427 6.45 5.29 18.12
CA PRO A 427 5.35 5.76 18.95
C PRO A 427 4.49 6.75 18.16
N ILE A 428 3.19 6.79 18.43
CA ILE A 428 2.28 7.71 17.74
C ILE A 428 2.79 9.15 17.94
N TYR A 429 3.00 9.86 16.83
CA TYR A 429 3.63 11.18 16.82
C TYR A 429 2.78 12.21 16.08
N LYS A 430 2.92 13.48 16.47
CA LYS A 430 2.17 14.62 15.92
C LYS A 430 2.90 15.35 14.79
N SER A 431 4.17 15.02 14.53
CA SER A 431 5.02 15.73 13.55
C SER A 431 4.61 15.58 12.08
N SER A 432 3.66 14.68 11.78
CA SER A 432 3.01 14.49 10.49
C SER A 432 1.83 15.46 10.26
N LEU A 433 1.29 16.07 11.31
CA LEU A 433 0.21 17.05 11.22
C LEU A 433 0.73 18.34 10.61
N ASP A 434 -0.09 18.95 9.74
CA ASP A 434 0.21 20.23 9.09
C ASP A 434 1.55 20.22 8.31
N ARG A 435 2.02 19.04 7.90
CA ARG A 435 3.25 18.91 7.11
C ARG A 435 3.11 19.67 5.79
N TRP A 436 1.91 19.71 5.23
CA TRP A 436 1.61 20.44 3.99
C TRP A 436 2.00 21.91 4.05
N LYS A 437 1.95 22.58 5.22
CA LYS A 437 2.31 24.00 5.38
C LYS A 437 3.75 24.29 4.96
N ARG A 438 4.66 23.32 5.11
CA ARG A 438 6.07 23.44 4.70
C ARG A 438 6.25 23.55 3.19
N TYR A 439 5.23 23.14 2.43
CA TYR A 439 5.25 23.07 0.97
C TYR A 439 4.19 23.96 0.33
N GLU A 440 3.37 24.66 1.13
CA GLU A 440 2.25 25.48 0.68
C GLU A 440 2.56 26.38 -0.53
N PRO A 441 3.74 27.06 -0.63
CA PRO A 441 4.09 27.87 -1.80
C PRO A 441 4.06 27.12 -3.14
N TYR A 442 4.19 25.78 -3.12
CA TYR A 442 4.22 24.94 -4.32
C TYR A 442 2.89 24.23 -4.60
N LEU A 443 1.87 24.37 -3.74
CA LEU A 443 0.63 23.58 -3.80
C LEU A 443 -0.50 24.25 -4.57
N ALA A 444 -0.27 25.40 -5.22
CA ALA A 444 -1.34 26.12 -5.93
C ALA A 444 -2.13 25.24 -6.94
N PRO A 445 -1.49 24.39 -7.78
CA PRO A 445 -2.23 23.49 -8.68
C PRO A 445 -3.11 22.48 -7.94
N LEU A 446 -2.61 21.93 -6.82
CA LEU A 446 -3.34 20.98 -5.97
C LEU A 446 -4.53 21.64 -5.28
N ILE A 447 -4.32 22.82 -4.67
CA ILE A 447 -5.38 23.58 -4.00
C ILE A 447 -6.50 23.90 -4.98
N LYS A 448 -6.14 24.35 -6.20
CA LYS A 448 -7.10 24.62 -7.26
C LYS A 448 -7.89 23.37 -7.65
N SER A 449 -7.24 22.23 -7.88
CA SER A 449 -7.93 21.00 -8.31
C SER A 449 -8.76 20.34 -7.21
N LEU A 450 -8.44 20.58 -5.93
CA LEU A 450 -9.31 20.24 -4.80
C LEU A 450 -10.57 21.11 -4.74
N GLY A 451 -10.68 22.19 -5.52
CA GLY A 451 -11.82 23.11 -5.49
C GLY A 451 -11.60 24.33 -4.59
N GLY A 452 -10.34 24.68 -4.30
CA GLY A 452 -9.96 25.85 -3.54
C GLY A 452 -10.08 25.69 -2.02
N TRP A 453 -9.72 26.75 -1.30
CA TRP A 453 -9.75 26.79 0.16
C TRP A 453 -11.14 26.58 0.75
N ASP A 454 -12.19 27.08 0.09
CA ASP A 454 -13.57 26.91 0.55
C ASP A 454 -13.93 25.43 0.68
N TRP A 455 -13.64 24.64 -0.36
CA TRP A 455 -13.90 23.20 -0.33
C TRP A 455 -13.02 22.49 0.71
N ILE A 456 -11.73 22.82 0.78
CA ILE A 456 -10.79 22.21 1.74
C ILE A 456 -11.28 22.44 3.17
N ASN A 457 -11.65 23.67 3.51
CA ASN A 457 -12.12 24.05 4.84
C ASN A 457 -13.47 23.40 5.18
N GLN A 458 -14.40 23.31 4.23
CA GLN A 458 -15.68 22.62 4.42
C GLN A 458 -15.47 21.12 4.65
N HIS A 459 -14.64 20.47 3.82
CA HIS A 459 -14.36 19.04 3.90
C HIS A 459 -13.65 18.63 5.21
N GLN A 460 -13.04 19.57 5.93
CA GLN A 460 -12.46 19.32 7.26
C GLN A 460 -13.48 19.32 8.40
N LYS A 461 -14.64 19.96 8.19
CA LYS A 461 -15.71 20.10 9.20
C LYS A 461 -16.74 18.98 9.11
N THR A 462 -17.04 18.54 7.89
CA THR A 462 -17.92 17.40 7.57
C THR A 462 -17.11 16.13 7.47
#